data_AF-A0A1B7MQZ9-F1
#
_entry.id   AF-A0A1B7MQZ9-F1
#
_cell.length_a   1.000
_cell.length_b   1.000
_cell.length_c   1.000
_cell.angle_alpha   90.00
_cell.angle_beta   90.00
_cell.angle_gamma   90.00
#
_symmetry.space_group_name_H-M   'P 1'
#
loop_
_entity.id
_entity.type
_entity.pdbx_description
1 polymer ?
#
loop_
_entity_poly.entity_id
_entity_poly.type
_entity_poly.pdbx_seq_one_letter_code
_entity_poly.pdbx_strand_id
1 'polypeptide(L)'
;MDPPTLPFTEAELNKAGLLGEGVSELAAQVVKTMREHPELLKLSLFTLECINLKGQQRKGPSLPRLPDSPALGDVAMSSGLSAFTFDSDATVVSEYSPDEYERTSYYNGITGDGDHPDLVYRSDFLTTPFPKPVGRHAHLPVKSLRGVFDTPLNGIWDAVGPQIRDLIKARQIHWSSVDPARFFTHAPLGDEAKGSLGPVVIWVGVIPGSTSADTAYEVSQEILALLLKNGVEGIVVEWREAVPQRLAGPPLMRHVDSSNATHYVRRFLNALLGVPLATEEMEEEDSQGTLTLWFHENKDKDGNPSNKVYGVSNCHVLRKDTTVDYEYRGGAPMDHVRVCGMHRFQHGLDEITKAIADRGILADLWARDIIKLQAKERQDTEDARAIKAKQRKLDDETEAIADLEALHDDVTKSWSNIKLHRNIGHVQYAAAISVDVEGGTLYTSDWAAFLAAGAKVRDEFEGNVVDLGSKYDPQDLTDMFYPLGGGPTTFKFPDERKLRIEGCATKEVLAHPAEFDSEGQRCLMVGKDGNTTDLTVGRYAGLVSFTQNEVGIESIELGIYNSGDKTAEVFSAKGDSGSLIWHITNGKARIVGQLHSGQNKGGSTSNHVTYCTPGWYLLDQIKKRFKYADFYRTAW
;
A
#
# COMPACT_ATOMS: atom_id res chain seq x y z
N MET A 1 23.26 34.75 22.92
CA MET A 1 22.29 33.96 22.13
C MET A 1 22.71 32.54 22.33
N ASP A 2 21.84 31.72 22.92
CA ASP A 2 22.11 30.29 22.99
C ASP A 2 22.29 29.76 21.57
N PRO A 3 23.29 28.90 21.31
CA PRO A 3 23.48 28.33 19.99
C PRO A 3 22.17 27.63 19.59
N PRO A 4 21.74 27.72 18.32
CA PRO A 4 20.55 27.01 17.88
C PRO A 4 20.71 25.53 18.21
N THR A 5 19.92 25.08 19.17
CA THR A 5 19.96 23.71 19.66
C THR A 5 19.27 22.81 18.65
N LEU A 6 19.80 21.59 18.50
CA LEU A 6 19.14 20.52 17.76
C LEU A 6 17.65 20.50 18.11
N PRO A 7 16.73 20.35 17.14
CA PRO A 7 15.29 20.42 17.41
C PRO A 7 14.75 19.23 18.23
N PHE A 8 15.61 18.34 18.71
CA PHE A 8 15.26 17.13 19.44
C PHE A 8 15.99 17.08 20.79
N THR A 9 15.26 16.70 21.82
CA THR A 9 15.80 16.39 23.15
C THR A 9 16.60 15.09 23.14
N GLU A 10 17.52 14.92 24.11
CA GLU A 10 18.23 13.63 24.26
C GLU A 10 17.27 12.46 24.50
N ALA A 11 16.13 12.70 25.18
CA ALA A 11 15.12 11.69 25.42
C ALA A 11 14.46 11.21 24.11
N GLU A 12 14.15 12.13 23.19
CA GLU A 12 13.59 11.80 21.87
C GLU A 12 14.60 11.04 21.01
N LEU A 13 15.86 11.47 20.99
CA LEU A 13 16.92 10.74 20.28
C LEU A 13 17.17 9.35 20.87
N ASN A 14 17.11 9.21 22.20
CA ASN A 14 17.25 7.91 22.86
C ASN A 14 16.09 6.98 22.50
N LYS A 15 14.85 7.50 22.49
CA LYS A 15 13.65 6.75 22.12
C LYS A 15 13.71 6.27 20.67
N ALA A 16 14.25 7.08 19.78
CA ALA A 16 14.48 6.74 18.36
C ALA A 16 15.68 5.81 18.12
N GLY A 17 16.40 5.38 19.17
CA GLY A 17 17.61 4.56 19.03
C GLY A 17 18.79 5.29 18.36
N LEU A 18 18.80 6.63 18.42
CA LEU A 18 19.81 7.52 17.85
C LEU A 18 20.87 7.96 18.87
N LEU A 19 20.96 7.26 20.01
CA LEU A 19 22.02 7.39 21.02
C LEU A 19 22.56 6.01 21.44
N GLY A 20 23.84 5.94 21.84
CA GLY A 20 24.48 4.72 22.34
C GLY A 20 25.10 3.81 21.27
N GLU A 21 25.35 2.55 21.62
CA GLU A 21 26.05 1.57 20.76
C GLU A 21 25.27 1.18 19.48
N GLY A 22 23.96 1.46 19.43
CA GLY A 22 23.09 1.16 18.29
C GLY A 22 23.18 2.16 17.13
N VAL A 23 23.89 3.27 17.27
CA VAL A 23 23.90 4.34 16.25
C VAL A 23 24.91 4.03 15.14
N SER A 24 24.46 4.06 13.90
CA SER A 24 25.32 3.94 12.72
C SER A 24 26.19 5.19 12.53
N GLU A 25 27.36 5.02 11.92
CA GLU A 25 28.26 6.14 11.62
C GLU A 25 27.60 7.20 10.73
N LEU A 26 26.74 6.76 9.81
CA LEU A 26 25.97 7.66 8.94
C LEU A 26 25.01 8.52 9.75
N ALA A 27 24.19 7.92 10.63
CA ALA A 27 23.27 8.66 11.46
C ALA A 27 23.99 9.61 12.43
N ALA A 28 25.09 9.15 13.06
CA ALA A 28 25.90 9.98 13.95
C ALA A 28 26.51 11.20 13.22
N GLN A 29 26.97 11.02 11.98
CA GLN A 29 27.50 12.11 11.15
C GLN A 29 26.42 13.15 10.83
N VAL A 30 25.23 12.71 10.42
CA VAL A 30 24.11 13.59 10.08
C VAL A 30 23.65 14.38 11.32
N VAL A 31 23.50 13.71 12.47
CA VAL A 31 23.17 14.36 13.75
C VAL A 31 24.23 15.39 14.13
N LYS A 32 25.51 15.10 13.90
CA LYS A 32 26.59 16.07 14.13
C LYS A 32 26.45 17.30 13.22
N THR A 33 26.25 17.11 11.92
CA THR A 33 26.03 18.22 10.96
C THR A 33 24.84 19.09 11.39
N MET A 34 23.73 18.48 11.80
CA MET A 34 22.54 19.21 12.29
C MET A 34 22.80 19.97 13.60
N ARG A 35 23.65 19.45 14.49
CA ARG A 35 24.02 20.15 15.75
C ARG A 35 24.93 21.35 15.49
N GLU A 36 25.87 21.22 14.57
CA GLU A 36 26.85 22.27 14.26
C GLU A 36 26.26 23.36 13.33
N HIS A 37 25.34 22.97 12.44
CA HIS A 37 24.75 23.84 11.41
C HIS A 37 23.23 23.65 11.24
N PRO A 38 22.43 23.87 12.30
CA PRO A 38 20.97 23.68 12.28
C PRO A 38 20.24 24.63 11.33
N GLU A 39 20.83 25.75 10.94
CA GLU A 39 20.30 26.66 9.91
C GLU A 39 20.36 26.07 8.50
N LEU A 40 21.26 25.10 8.28
CA LEU A 40 21.53 24.53 6.96
C LEU A 40 20.85 23.19 6.76
N LEU A 41 20.81 22.32 7.77
CA LEU A 41 20.23 20.99 7.68
C LEU A 41 19.23 20.72 8.81
N LYS A 42 17.99 20.43 8.45
CA LYS A 42 16.91 20.09 9.38
C LYS A 42 16.15 18.86 8.86
N LEU A 43 16.51 17.68 9.35
CA LEU A 43 15.82 16.44 9.04
C LEU A 43 14.88 16.05 10.18
N SER A 44 13.81 15.34 9.86
CA SER A 44 12.87 14.81 10.86
C SER A 44 13.52 13.68 11.67
N LEU A 45 12.90 13.31 12.80
CA LEU A 45 13.34 12.16 13.58
C LEU A 45 13.22 10.85 12.78
N PHE A 46 12.13 10.70 12.02
CA PHE A 46 11.87 9.54 11.18
C PHE A 46 12.93 9.39 10.08
N THR A 47 13.34 10.49 9.43
CA THR A 47 14.45 10.46 8.46
C THR A 47 15.75 9.97 9.11
N LEU A 48 16.06 10.41 10.33
CA LEU A 48 17.26 9.97 11.05
C LEU A 48 17.19 8.47 11.40
N GLU A 49 16.02 7.95 11.79
CA GLU A 49 15.78 6.52 12.00
C GLU A 49 16.00 5.72 10.71
N CYS A 50 15.49 6.20 9.57
CA CYS A 50 15.71 5.59 8.26
C CYS A 50 17.21 5.49 7.91
N ILE A 51 17.96 6.59 8.11
CA ILE A 51 19.41 6.63 7.90
C ILE A 51 20.12 5.65 8.82
N ASN A 52 19.68 5.57 10.09
CA ASN A 52 20.27 4.67 11.07
C ASN A 52 20.09 3.20 10.69
N LEU A 53 18.86 2.82 10.31
CA LEU A 53 18.51 1.49 9.85
C LEU A 53 19.38 1.07 8.65
N LYS A 54 19.50 1.95 7.64
CA LYS A 54 20.35 1.70 6.48
C LYS A 54 21.83 1.53 6.86
N GLY A 55 22.32 2.31 7.82
CA GLY A 55 23.70 2.21 8.31
C GLY A 55 23.99 0.93 9.08
N GLN A 56 23.01 0.40 9.82
CA GLN A 56 23.13 -0.87 10.53
C GLN A 56 23.16 -2.07 9.57
N GLN A 57 22.33 -2.06 8.51
CA GLN A 57 22.30 -3.12 7.50
C GLN A 57 23.65 -3.31 6.78
N ARG A 58 24.51 -2.28 6.73
CA ARG A 58 25.86 -2.36 6.15
C ARG A 58 26.91 -3.04 7.04
N LYS A 59 26.65 -3.22 8.34
CA LYS A 59 27.61 -3.81 9.31
C LYS A 59 27.49 -5.34 9.45
N GLY A 60 26.50 -5.99 8.86
CA GLY A 60 26.32 -7.45 8.91
C GLY A 60 27.03 -8.20 7.77
N PRO A 61 27.52 -9.44 7.97
CA PRO A 61 27.83 -10.33 6.85
C PRO A 61 26.54 -10.69 6.11
N SER A 62 26.61 -10.82 4.79
CA SER A 62 25.51 -11.39 4.00
C SER A 62 25.22 -12.84 4.42
N LEU A 63 23.92 -13.16 4.62
CA LEU A 63 23.20 -14.46 4.60
C LEU A 63 22.31 -14.69 5.86
N PRO A 64 21.30 -15.57 5.85
CA PRO A 64 20.25 -15.91 4.86
C PRO A 64 18.82 -15.58 5.43
N ARG A 65 17.76 -15.97 4.72
CA ARG A 65 16.32 -15.94 5.14
C ARG A 65 16.12 -16.11 6.66
N LEU A 66 15.35 -15.21 7.26
CA LEU A 66 14.79 -15.38 8.60
C LEU A 66 13.96 -16.67 8.67
N PRO A 67 14.13 -17.50 9.72
CA PRO A 67 13.19 -18.56 10.05
C PRO A 67 11.96 -18.00 10.77
N ASP A 68 10.94 -18.85 10.82
CA ASP A 68 9.57 -18.62 11.28
C ASP A 68 9.38 -17.75 12.53
N SER A 69 8.27 -17.01 12.52
CA SER A 69 7.70 -16.20 13.60
C SER A 69 7.84 -16.81 15.00
N PRO A 70 8.15 -16.00 16.01
CA PRO A 70 7.63 -16.18 17.36
C PRO A 70 6.48 -15.22 17.64
N ALA A 71 5.53 -15.73 18.42
CA ALA A 71 4.30 -15.08 18.84
C ALA A 71 4.51 -13.70 19.49
N LEU A 72 3.53 -12.82 19.24
CA LEU A 72 3.28 -11.57 19.95
C LEU A 72 3.25 -11.82 21.47
N GLY A 73 4.21 -11.23 22.17
CA GLY A 73 4.24 -11.13 23.63
C GLY A 73 4.43 -9.67 24.03
N ASP A 74 3.54 -9.21 24.91
CA ASP A 74 3.40 -7.86 25.45
C ASP A 74 4.70 -7.23 25.96
N VAL A 75 4.99 -5.98 25.57
CA VAL A 75 5.83 -5.07 26.36
C VAL A 75 5.26 -3.65 26.36
N ALA A 76 5.10 -3.17 27.59
CA ALA A 76 4.54 -1.90 28.03
C ALA A 76 5.12 -0.63 27.37
N MET A 77 4.23 0.28 26.97
CA MET A 77 4.55 1.67 26.65
C MET A 77 4.41 2.55 27.89
N SER A 78 5.50 3.18 28.30
CA SER A 78 5.51 4.21 29.35
C SER A 78 5.05 5.56 28.80
N SER A 79 3.98 6.09 29.38
CA SER A 79 3.44 7.42 29.10
C SER A 79 4.37 8.52 29.66
N GLY A 80 4.92 9.36 28.80
CA GLY A 80 5.57 10.62 29.19
C GLY A 80 4.61 11.78 29.00
N LEU A 81 4.09 12.33 30.10
CA LEU A 81 3.31 13.57 30.12
C LEU A 81 4.24 14.78 29.87
N SER A 82 3.98 15.56 28.82
CA SER A 82 4.53 16.92 28.67
C SER A 82 3.43 17.94 28.96
N ALA A 83 3.71 18.83 29.91
CA ALA A 83 2.82 19.92 30.30
C ALA A 83 2.97 21.08 29.30
N PHE A 84 1.91 21.37 28.55
CA PHE A 84 1.75 22.65 27.85
C PHE A 84 1.00 23.61 28.76
N THR A 85 1.62 24.74 29.05
CA THR A 85 0.99 25.89 29.70
C THR A 85 0.31 26.72 28.63
N PHE A 86 -1.02 26.87 28.72
CA PHE A 86 -1.76 27.85 27.94
C PHE A 86 -2.39 28.88 28.86
N ASP A 87 -2.22 30.12 28.40
CA ASP A 87 -2.67 31.38 28.98
C ASP A 87 -4.19 31.37 29.16
N SER A 88 -4.65 31.80 30.32
CA SER A 88 -6.05 31.74 30.73
C SER A 88 -6.84 32.90 30.13
N ASP A 89 -7.65 32.62 29.11
CA ASP A 89 -8.83 33.45 28.80
C ASP A 89 -10.06 32.73 29.35
N ALA A 90 -10.73 33.36 30.31
CA ALA A 90 -11.76 32.74 31.13
C ALA A 90 -13.08 32.57 30.34
N THR A 91 -13.19 31.49 29.57
CA THR A 91 -14.48 30.98 29.08
C THR A 91 -15.22 30.30 30.22
N VAL A 92 -16.46 30.72 30.46
CA VAL A 92 -17.38 30.09 31.42
C VAL A 92 -17.53 28.61 31.05
N VAL A 93 -16.97 27.73 31.88
CA VAL A 93 -17.09 26.28 31.71
C VAL A 93 -18.53 25.89 32.02
N SER A 94 -19.22 25.27 31.05
CA SER A 94 -20.57 24.72 31.24
C SER A 94 -20.60 23.74 32.41
N GLU A 95 -21.66 23.77 33.23
CA GLU A 95 -21.87 22.83 34.33
C GLU A 95 -22.05 21.38 33.85
N TYR A 96 -22.39 21.19 32.57
CA TYR A 96 -22.64 19.88 31.96
C TYR A 96 -21.44 19.33 31.19
N SER A 97 -20.35 20.10 31.06
CA SER A 97 -19.14 19.64 30.39
C SER A 97 -18.38 18.64 31.27
N PRO A 98 -18.07 17.43 30.77
CA PRO A 98 -17.12 16.55 31.45
C PRO A 98 -15.76 17.24 31.53
N ASP A 99 -14.99 16.94 32.57
CA ASP A 99 -13.62 17.44 32.63
C ASP A 99 -12.72 16.75 31.60
N GLU A 100 -11.58 17.37 31.28
CA GLU A 100 -10.67 16.93 30.22
C GLU A 100 -10.22 15.47 30.37
N TYR A 101 -10.07 14.99 31.62
CA TYR A 101 -9.67 13.62 31.88
C TYR A 101 -10.79 12.64 31.58
N GLU A 102 -12.02 12.93 32.01
CA GLU A 102 -13.19 12.12 31.66
C GLU A 102 -13.46 12.16 30.14
N ARG A 103 -13.41 13.34 29.52
CA ARG A 103 -13.61 13.55 28.08
C ARG A 103 -12.79 12.58 27.23
N THR A 104 -11.52 12.46 27.56
CA THR A 104 -10.52 11.68 26.80
C THR A 104 -10.32 10.26 27.30
N SER A 105 -10.99 9.83 28.38
CA SER A 105 -10.76 8.50 29.00
C SER A 105 -12.03 7.67 29.23
N TYR A 106 -13.23 8.26 29.04
CA TYR A 106 -14.50 7.61 29.39
C TYR A 106 -14.76 6.30 28.63
N TYR A 107 -14.30 6.23 27.39
CA TYR A 107 -14.53 5.12 26.46
C TYR A 107 -13.34 4.16 26.34
N ASN A 108 -12.41 4.21 27.29
CA ASN A 108 -11.23 3.35 27.33
C ASN A 108 -11.55 1.86 27.10
N GLY A 109 -10.87 1.25 26.13
CA GLY A 109 -11.03 -0.16 25.78
C GLY A 109 -11.96 -0.46 24.59
N ILE A 110 -12.70 0.54 24.09
CA ILE A 110 -13.58 0.35 22.92
C ILE A 110 -12.77 0.15 21.63
N THR A 111 -11.65 0.84 21.52
CA THR A 111 -10.69 0.74 20.41
C THR A 111 -9.29 0.44 20.97
N GLY A 112 -8.38 0.00 20.10
CA GLY A 112 -6.97 -0.22 20.46
C GLY A 112 -6.20 1.09 20.65
N ASP A 113 -5.10 1.02 21.39
CA ASP A 113 -4.07 2.08 21.48
C ASP A 113 -4.53 3.48 21.91
N GLY A 114 -5.65 3.57 22.66
CA GLY A 114 -6.15 4.84 23.21
C GLY A 114 -6.89 5.73 22.20
N ASP A 115 -7.19 5.21 21.01
CA ASP A 115 -7.92 5.91 19.93
C ASP A 115 -9.44 5.82 20.10
N HIS A 116 -9.94 5.92 21.33
CA HIS A 116 -11.38 5.84 21.62
C HIS A 116 -12.02 7.23 21.46
N PRO A 117 -13.32 7.32 21.14
CA PRO A 117 -13.94 8.62 20.85
C PRO A 117 -13.94 9.54 22.07
N ASP A 118 -13.95 10.85 21.85
CA ASP A 118 -14.11 11.84 22.92
C ASP A 118 -15.56 11.93 23.38
N LEU A 119 -15.78 11.99 24.70
CA LEU A 119 -17.09 12.20 25.32
C LEU A 119 -17.48 13.68 25.31
N VAL A 120 -18.61 14.01 24.70
CA VAL A 120 -19.16 15.38 24.70
C VAL A 120 -20.05 15.62 25.91
N TYR A 121 -20.93 14.67 26.23
CA TYR A 121 -21.89 14.77 27.34
C TYR A 121 -22.47 13.39 27.66
N ARG A 122 -22.84 13.14 28.93
CA ARG A 122 -23.66 11.99 29.32
C ARG A 122 -24.71 12.36 30.35
N SER A 123 -25.92 11.82 30.19
CA SER A 123 -27.06 12.21 31.01
C SER A 123 -27.01 11.75 32.46
N ASP A 124 -26.16 10.76 32.77
CA ASP A 124 -25.97 10.25 34.13
C ASP A 124 -24.73 10.85 34.82
N PHE A 125 -24.12 11.89 34.24
CA PHE A 125 -22.91 12.53 34.75
C PHE A 125 -23.02 12.96 36.23
N LEU A 126 -24.16 13.52 36.63
CA LEU A 126 -24.41 13.97 38.01
C LEU A 126 -24.69 12.81 38.99
N THR A 127 -25.23 11.70 38.50
CA THR A 127 -25.63 10.55 39.33
C THR A 127 -24.57 9.47 39.41
N THR A 128 -23.67 9.42 38.43
CA THR A 128 -22.64 8.40 38.27
C THR A 128 -21.28 9.07 38.04
N PRO A 129 -20.57 9.49 39.09
CA PRO A 129 -19.26 10.15 38.93
C PRO A 129 -18.25 9.25 38.22
N PHE A 130 -17.44 9.82 37.32
CA PHE A 130 -16.36 9.07 36.68
C PHE A 130 -15.16 8.93 37.63
N PRO A 131 -14.73 7.70 37.95
CA PRO A 131 -13.64 7.50 38.90
C PRO A 131 -12.31 7.96 38.30
N LYS A 132 -11.67 8.94 38.93
CA LYS A 132 -10.29 9.33 38.60
C LYS A 132 -9.32 8.40 39.35
N PRO A 133 -8.48 7.63 38.66
CA PRO A 133 -7.52 6.75 39.30
C PRO A 133 -6.55 7.58 40.17
N VAL A 134 -6.46 7.28 41.47
CA VAL A 134 -5.53 7.95 42.40
C VAL A 134 -4.53 6.93 42.94
N GLY A 135 -3.22 7.21 42.80
CA GLY A 135 -2.14 6.38 43.33
C GLY A 135 -1.38 5.56 42.27
N ARG A 136 -0.33 4.86 42.71
CA ARG A 136 0.68 4.21 41.85
C ARG A 136 0.20 2.95 41.10
N HIS A 137 -0.97 2.41 41.47
CA HIS A 137 -1.54 1.15 40.94
C HIS A 137 -3.02 1.32 40.56
N ALA A 138 -3.44 2.54 40.21
CA ALA A 138 -4.84 2.81 39.91
C ALA A 138 -5.12 2.48 38.43
N HIS A 139 -6.09 1.60 38.19
CA HIS A 139 -6.42 1.11 36.84
C HIS A 139 -7.64 1.85 36.28
N LEU A 140 -7.51 2.34 35.05
CA LEU A 140 -8.63 2.89 34.30
C LEU A 140 -9.57 1.75 33.87
N PRO A 141 -10.90 1.85 34.10
CA PRO A 141 -11.82 0.82 33.67
C PRO A 141 -11.75 0.59 32.15
N VAL A 142 -11.69 -0.67 31.73
CA VAL A 142 -11.71 -1.07 30.33
C VAL A 142 -13.14 -1.49 29.97
N LYS A 143 -13.68 -0.93 28.89
CA LYS A 143 -15.05 -1.18 28.43
C LYS A 143 -15.05 -1.96 27.11
N SER A 144 -16.08 -2.80 26.91
CA SER A 144 -16.45 -3.32 25.59
C SER A 144 -17.89 -2.96 25.25
N LEU A 145 -18.17 -2.79 23.96
CA LEU A 145 -19.52 -2.56 23.45
C LEU A 145 -20.27 -3.87 23.27
N ARG A 146 -21.55 -3.88 23.67
CA ARG A 146 -22.48 -4.99 23.45
C ARG A 146 -23.78 -4.48 22.84
N GLY A 147 -24.44 -5.36 22.07
CA GLY A 147 -25.76 -5.10 21.51
C GLY A 147 -26.85 -5.01 22.59
N VAL A 148 -27.93 -4.30 22.25
CA VAL A 148 -29.13 -4.16 23.09
C VAL A 148 -30.12 -5.27 22.72
N PHE A 149 -30.26 -6.28 23.57
CA PHE A 149 -31.19 -7.40 23.41
C PHE A 149 -32.13 -7.51 24.61
N ASP A 150 -33.34 -8.04 24.38
CA ASP A 150 -34.34 -8.35 25.40
C ASP A 150 -34.71 -7.17 26.33
N THR A 151 -34.77 -5.95 25.77
CA THR A 151 -35.15 -4.74 26.50
C THR A 151 -36.48 -4.17 25.97
N PRO A 152 -37.21 -3.36 26.76
CA PRO A 152 -38.40 -2.65 26.28
C PRO A 152 -38.15 -1.81 25.01
N LEU A 153 -36.91 -1.36 24.79
CA LEU A 153 -36.52 -0.58 23.62
C LEU A 153 -36.62 -1.40 22.32
N ASN A 154 -36.36 -2.71 22.35
CA ASN A 154 -36.35 -3.57 21.17
C ASN A 154 -37.72 -3.60 20.46
N GLY A 155 -38.82 -3.53 21.21
CA GLY A 155 -40.18 -3.57 20.65
C GLY A 155 -40.68 -2.24 20.07
N ILE A 156 -40.00 -1.12 20.36
CA ILE A 156 -40.47 0.22 19.99
C ILE A 156 -39.45 1.04 19.18
N TRP A 157 -38.24 0.52 18.97
CA TRP A 157 -37.14 1.26 18.36
C TRP A 157 -37.48 1.82 16.97
N ASP A 158 -38.20 1.05 16.14
CA ASP A 158 -38.60 1.48 14.80
C ASP A 158 -39.50 2.73 14.81
N ALA A 159 -40.22 2.96 15.91
CA ALA A 159 -41.06 4.15 16.10
C ALA A 159 -40.31 5.29 16.79
N VAL A 160 -39.51 4.99 17.83
CA VAL A 160 -38.86 6.00 18.68
C VAL A 160 -37.52 6.47 18.11
N GLY A 161 -36.75 5.61 17.46
CA GLY A 161 -35.46 5.95 16.84
C GLY A 161 -35.56 7.11 15.84
N PRO A 162 -36.51 7.09 14.89
CA PRO A 162 -36.74 8.23 13.99
C PRO A 162 -37.14 9.52 14.72
N GLN A 163 -37.93 9.43 15.80
CA GLN A 163 -38.33 10.58 16.60
C GLN A 163 -37.13 11.20 17.35
N ILE A 164 -36.25 10.37 17.93
CA ILE A 164 -34.98 10.82 18.53
C ILE A 164 -34.13 11.57 17.49
N ARG A 165 -33.97 10.99 16.30
CA ARG A 165 -33.27 11.64 15.19
C ARG A 165 -33.89 13.00 14.84
N ASP A 166 -35.21 13.09 14.83
CA ASP A 166 -35.92 14.32 14.46
C ASP A 166 -35.79 15.41 15.55
N LEU A 167 -35.71 15.04 16.84
CA LEU A 167 -35.36 15.96 17.94
C LEU A 167 -33.95 16.55 17.74
N ILE A 168 -32.97 15.70 17.41
CA ILE A 168 -31.58 16.13 17.14
C ILE A 168 -31.55 17.10 15.94
N LYS A 169 -32.28 16.77 14.87
CA LYS A 169 -32.38 17.63 13.67
C LYS A 169 -33.06 18.97 13.95
N ALA A 170 -34.09 19.00 14.80
CA ALA A 170 -34.82 20.22 15.15
C ALA A 170 -33.91 21.27 15.81
N ARG A 171 -32.85 20.81 16.49
CA ARG A 171 -31.82 21.65 17.12
C ARG A 171 -30.66 21.99 16.19
N GLN A 172 -30.76 21.65 14.91
CA GLN A 172 -29.74 21.90 13.87
C GLN A 172 -28.35 21.33 14.20
N ILE A 173 -28.31 20.24 14.98
CA ILE A 173 -27.06 19.58 15.36
C ILE A 173 -26.47 18.82 14.16
N HIS A 174 -25.15 18.96 13.95
CA HIS A 174 -24.40 18.19 12.96
C HIS A 174 -24.06 16.80 13.50
N TRP A 175 -25.04 15.89 13.44
CA TRP A 175 -24.93 14.51 13.93
C TRP A 175 -24.42 13.54 12.85
N SER A 176 -23.79 12.45 13.29
CA SER A 176 -23.27 11.37 12.43
C SER A 176 -23.95 10.01 12.65
N SER A 177 -24.40 9.70 13.88
CA SER A 177 -25.10 8.44 14.17
C SER A 177 -26.01 8.53 15.41
N VAL A 178 -26.94 7.58 15.54
CA VAL A 178 -27.75 7.32 16.75
C VAL A 178 -27.81 5.82 16.97
N ASP A 179 -27.04 5.32 17.93
CA ASP A 179 -26.78 3.89 18.10
C ASP A 179 -27.27 3.40 19.48
N PRO A 180 -28.15 2.39 19.56
CA PRO A 180 -28.43 1.70 20.83
C PRO A 180 -27.23 0.83 21.23
N ALA A 181 -26.67 1.06 22.42
CA ALA A 181 -25.50 0.34 22.92
C ALA A 181 -25.65 -0.08 24.38
N ARG A 182 -24.84 -1.04 24.82
CA ARG A 182 -24.54 -1.29 26.25
C ARG A 182 -23.05 -1.41 26.45
N PHE A 183 -22.52 -0.74 27.45
CA PHE A 183 -21.11 -0.87 27.83
C PHE A 183 -20.95 -1.95 28.89
N PHE A 184 -20.04 -2.88 28.65
CA PHE A 184 -19.60 -3.85 29.65
C PHE A 184 -18.25 -3.40 30.21
N THR A 185 -18.20 -3.13 31.51
CA THR A 185 -16.97 -2.76 32.21
C THR A 185 -16.29 -4.03 32.73
N HIS A 186 -15.07 -4.27 32.26
CA HIS A 186 -14.27 -5.43 32.67
C HIS A 186 -13.69 -5.23 34.07
N ALA A 187 -13.61 -6.33 34.84
CA ALA A 187 -12.87 -6.33 36.10
C ALA A 187 -11.35 -6.26 35.81
N PRO A 188 -10.54 -5.73 36.74
CA PRO A 188 -9.09 -5.73 36.61
C PRO A 188 -8.53 -7.14 36.37
N LEU A 189 -7.46 -7.26 35.59
CA LEU A 189 -6.80 -8.55 35.37
C LEU A 189 -6.28 -9.13 36.70
N GLY A 190 -6.71 -10.35 37.01
CA GLY A 190 -6.32 -11.08 38.23
C GLY A 190 -7.35 -11.08 39.36
N ASP A 191 -8.50 -10.44 39.17
CA ASP A 191 -9.60 -10.43 40.14
C ASP A 191 -10.66 -11.51 39.80
N GLU A 192 -11.21 -12.20 40.82
CA GLU A 192 -12.30 -13.19 40.60
C GLU A 192 -13.68 -12.53 40.36
N ALA A 193 -13.74 -11.20 40.41
CA ALA A 193 -14.96 -10.43 40.22
C ALA A 193 -15.45 -10.49 38.76
N LYS A 194 -16.76 -10.72 38.56
CA LYS A 194 -17.39 -10.65 37.24
C LYS A 194 -17.57 -9.18 36.85
N GLY A 195 -17.16 -8.82 35.63
CA GLY A 195 -17.42 -7.49 35.06
C GLY A 195 -18.91 -7.14 35.05
N SER A 196 -19.23 -5.85 34.92
CA SER A 196 -20.59 -5.33 35.02
C SER A 196 -21.12 -4.85 33.66
N LEU A 197 -22.38 -5.16 33.37
CA LEU A 197 -23.07 -4.65 32.19
C LEU A 197 -23.85 -3.38 32.58
N GLY A 198 -23.48 -2.25 31.98
CA GLY A 198 -24.11 -0.96 32.20
C GLY A 198 -25.54 -0.87 31.65
N PRO A 199 -26.22 0.29 31.83
CA PRO A 199 -27.56 0.52 31.31
C PRO A 199 -27.59 0.49 29.78
N VAL A 200 -28.79 0.55 29.21
CA VAL A 200 -28.93 0.83 27.78
C VAL A 200 -28.59 2.28 27.53
N VAL A 201 -27.77 2.51 26.50
CA VAL A 201 -27.29 3.83 26.11
C VAL A 201 -27.84 4.16 24.73
N ILE A 202 -28.43 5.34 24.58
CA ILE A 202 -28.59 5.99 23.27
C ILE A 202 -27.31 6.75 22.98
N TRP A 203 -26.50 6.19 22.11
CA TRP A 203 -25.15 6.64 21.84
C TRP A 203 -25.12 7.49 20.57
N VAL A 204 -25.10 8.81 20.75
CA VAL A 204 -25.22 9.79 19.66
C VAL A 204 -23.84 10.23 19.20
N GLY A 205 -23.56 10.08 17.91
CA GLY A 205 -22.36 10.61 17.27
C GLY A 205 -22.58 12.02 16.74
N VAL A 206 -21.64 12.93 17.00
CA VAL A 206 -21.61 14.30 16.44
C VAL A 206 -20.27 14.60 15.80
N ILE A 207 -20.25 15.49 14.81
CA ILE A 207 -19.00 15.95 14.19
C ILE A 207 -18.15 16.67 15.26
N PRO A 208 -16.83 16.43 15.33
CA PRO A 208 -15.95 17.08 16.30
C PRO A 208 -16.15 18.61 16.38
N GLY A 209 -16.26 19.14 17.59
CA GLY A 209 -16.46 20.57 17.86
C GLY A 209 -17.80 21.15 17.38
N SER A 210 -18.74 20.35 16.87
CA SER A 210 -20.00 20.86 16.28
C SER A 210 -21.13 21.08 17.28
N THR A 211 -21.02 20.57 18.51
CA THR A 211 -22.09 20.60 19.54
C THR A 211 -21.48 20.83 20.92
N SER A 212 -22.12 21.70 21.72
CA SER A 212 -21.73 21.93 23.13
C SER A 212 -22.39 20.95 24.10
N ALA A 213 -21.80 20.77 25.28
CA ALA A 213 -22.38 19.96 26.35
C ALA A 213 -23.77 20.48 26.79
N ASP A 214 -23.98 21.80 26.83
CA ASP A 214 -25.29 22.41 27.14
C ASP A 214 -26.36 22.01 26.13
N THR A 215 -26.02 22.07 24.84
CA THR A 215 -26.95 21.68 23.77
C THR A 215 -27.26 20.19 23.86
N ALA A 216 -26.23 19.36 24.06
CA ALA A 216 -26.39 17.92 24.25
C ALA A 216 -27.24 17.59 25.48
N TYR A 217 -27.09 18.34 26.57
CA TYR A 217 -27.92 18.23 27.77
C TYR A 217 -29.39 18.50 27.46
N GLU A 218 -29.72 19.64 26.84
CA GLU A 218 -31.10 20.01 26.51
C GLU A 218 -31.78 18.93 25.66
N VAL A 219 -31.12 18.48 24.59
CA VAL A 219 -31.67 17.44 23.70
C VAL A 219 -31.81 16.11 24.42
N SER A 220 -30.88 15.77 25.31
CA SER A 220 -30.96 14.54 26.08
C SER A 220 -32.17 14.51 27.01
N GLN A 221 -32.59 15.65 27.58
CA GLN A 221 -33.82 15.72 28.38
C GLN A 221 -35.06 15.42 27.54
N GLU A 222 -35.12 15.93 26.31
CA GLU A 222 -36.22 15.66 25.38
C GLU A 222 -36.24 14.17 24.96
N ILE A 223 -35.07 13.58 24.68
CA ILE A 223 -34.93 12.16 24.35
C ILE A 223 -35.38 11.28 25.52
N LEU A 224 -34.96 11.59 26.75
CA LEU A 224 -35.34 10.85 27.96
C LEU A 224 -36.85 10.95 28.22
N ALA A 225 -37.45 12.13 28.07
CA ALA A 225 -38.89 12.32 28.21
C ALA A 225 -39.68 11.54 27.14
N LEU A 226 -39.18 11.50 25.91
CA LEU A 226 -39.76 10.69 24.83
C LEU A 226 -39.72 9.19 25.16
N LEU A 227 -38.59 8.68 25.65
CA LEU A 227 -38.44 7.27 26.03
C LEU A 227 -39.34 6.90 27.20
N LEU A 228 -39.41 7.75 28.22
CA LEU A 228 -40.28 7.56 29.39
C LEU A 228 -41.76 7.50 28.99
N LYS A 229 -42.20 8.38 28.08
CA LYS A 229 -43.58 8.39 27.56
C LYS A 229 -43.95 7.07 26.85
N ASN A 230 -42.96 6.38 26.30
CA ASN A 230 -43.14 5.09 25.64
C ASN A 230 -42.86 3.90 26.59
N GLY A 231 -42.80 4.13 27.91
CA GLY A 231 -42.64 3.08 28.92
C GLY A 231 -41.23 2.52 29.03
N VAL A 232 -40.21 3.23 28.54
CA VAL A 232 -38.80 2.83 28.64
C VAL A 232 -38.10 3.71 29.68
N GLU A 233 -37.64 3.08 30.76
CA GLU A 233 -36.93 3.72 31.86
C GLU A 233 -35.49 3.20 31.98
N GLY A 234 -34.63 3.91 32.71
CA GLY A 234 -33.26 3.47 33.00
C GLY A 234 -32.30 3.55 31.81
N ILE A 235 -32.59 4.42 30.83
CA ILE A 235 -31.74 4.69 29.67
C ILE A 235 -30.81 5.86 29.98
N VAL A 236 -29.58 5.80 29.48
CA VAL A 236 -28.63 6.92 29.49
C VAL A 236 -28.45 7.44 28.07
N VAL A 237 -28.34 8.75 27.89
CA VAL A 237 -27.97 9.36 26.60
C VAL A 237 -26.53 9.81 26.70
N GLU A 238 -25.68 9.31 25.80
CA GLU A 238 -24.26 9.65 25.73
C GLU A 238 -23.93 10.21 24.35
N TRP A 239 -23.20 11.31 24.32
CA TRP A 239 -22.78 12.01 23.12
C TRP A 239 -21.29 11.86 22.93
N ARG A 240 -20.86 11.53 21.72
CA ARG A 240 -19.45 11.36 21.36
C ARG A 240 -19.10 12.10 20.09
N GLU A 241 -17.85 12.48 19.98
CA GLU A 241 -17.30 12.89 18.68
C GLU A 241 -17.14 11.67 17.77
N ALA A 242 -17.73 11.72 16.58
CA ALA A 242 -17.68 10.64 15.60
C ALA A 242 -17.88 11.16 14.17
N VAL A 243 -17.01 10.76 13.26
CA VAL A 243 -17.08 11.09 11.83
C VAL A 243 -17.40 9.83 11.03
N PRO A 244 -18.39 9.84 10.12
CA PRO A 244 -18.68 8.67 9.29
C PRO A 244 -17.55 8.43 8.30
N GLN A 245 -16.97 7.22 8.32
CA GLN A 245 -15.95 6.80 7.36
C GLN A 245 -16.54 5.80 6.36
N ARG A 246 -16.30 6.03 5.06
CA ARG A 246 -16.58 5.03 4.02
C ARG A 246 -15.46 4.00 4.03
N LEU A 247 -15.80 2.72 4.19
CA LEU A 247 -14.83 1.61 4.29
C LEU A 247 -14.28 1.13 2.92
N ALA A 248 -14.47 1.90 1.86
CA ALA A 248 -13.85 1.60 0.57
C ALA A 248 -12.40 2.09 0.60
N GLY A 249 -11.44 1.19 0.36
CA GLY A 249 -10.04 1.56 0.22
C GLY A 249 -9.79 2.63 -0.85
N PRO A 250 -8.69 3.40 -0.74
CA PRO A 250 -8.31 4.41 -1.73
C PRO A 250 -8.18 3.80 -3.14
N PRO A 251 -8.48 4.51 -4.24
CA PRO A 251 -8.17 3.99 -5.58
C PRO A 251 -6.66 3.71 -5.74
N LEU A 252 -6.29 2.88 -6.73
CA LEU A 252 -4.88 2.68 -7.09
C LEU A 252 -4.19 4.02 -7.31
N MET A 253 -2.92 4.10 -6.95
CA MET A 253 -2.17 5.33 -7.01
C MET A 253 -1.93 5.76 -8.46
N ARG A 254 -2.08 7.06 -8.70
CA ARG A 254 -1.73 7.70 -9.94
C ARG A 254 -0.23 7.56 -10.24
N HIS A 255 0.09 7.28 -11.51
CA HIS A 255 1.44 7.47 -12.04
C HIS A 255 1.81 8.96 -12.07
N VAL A 256 2.98 9.29 -11.53
CA VAL A 256 3.53 10.65 -11.51
C VAL A 256 4.76 10.74 -12.39
N ASP A 257 5.12 11.96 -12.79
CA ASP A 257 6.33 12.19 -13.55
C ASP A 257 7.59 11.80 -12.76
N SER A 258 8.65 11.42 -13.48
CA SER A 258 9.94 11.02 -12.88
C SER A 258 10.66 12.11 -12.08
N SER A 259 10.27 13.38 -12.23
CA SER A 259 10.72 14.47 -11.36
C SER A 259 10.14 14.41 -9.94
N ASN A 260 9.02 13.72 -9.75
CA ASN A 260 8.45 13.51 -8.43
C ASN A 260 9.28 12.47 -7.66
N ALA A 261 9.75 12.83 -6.46
CA ALA A 261 10.62 11.99 -5.64
C ALA A 261 10.06 10.60 -5.32
N THR A 262 8.73 10.47 -5.34
CA THR A 262 8.02 9.25 -4.99
C THR A 262 7.69 8.35 -6.19
N HIS A 263 8.01 8.78 -7.43
CA HIS A 263 7.67 8.08 -8.69
C HIS A 263 7.95 6.58 -8.64
N TYR A 264 9.19 6.22 -8.29
CA TYR A 264 9.62 4.83 -8.29
C TYR A 264 9.00 4.00 -7.17
N VAL A 265 8.87 4.56 -5.97
CA VAL A 265 8.49 3.80 -4.78
C VAL A 265 6.98 3.61 -4.64
N ARG A 266 6.14 4.33 -5.38
CA ARG A 266 4.68 4.10 -5.42
C ARG A 266 4.22 2.99 -6.38
N ARG A 267 5.13 2.45 -7.20
CA ARG A 267 4.80 1.54 -8.32
C ARG A 267 4.02 0.29 -7.91
N PHE A 268 4.25 -0.21 -6.69
CA PHE A 268 3.57 -1.41 -6.19
C PHE A 268 2.08 -1.20 -5.86
N LEU A 269 1.58 0.04 -5.94
CA LEU A 269 0.17 0.41 -5.71
C LEU A 269 -0.46 1.14 -6.92
N ASN A 270 0.20 1.19 -8.07
CA ASN A 270 -0.34 1.84 -9.27
C ASN A 270 -1.15 0.86 -10.15
N ALA A 271 -1.79 1.39 -11.20
CA ALA A 271 -2.61 0.61 -12.14
C ALA A 271 -1.89 0.23 -13.46
N LEU A 272 -0.61 0.58 -13.60
CA LEU A 272 0.19 0.27 -14.78
C LEU A 272 0.63 -1.20 -14.74
N LEU A 273 1.09 -1.76 -15.86
CA LEU A 273 1.60 -3.13 -15.88
C LEU A 273 2.74 -3.31 -14.87
N GLY A 274 2.88 -4.53 -14.34
CA GLY A 274 3.74 -4.78 -13.17
C GLY A 274 2.97 -4.81 -11.85
N VAL A 275 1.64 -4.60 -11.85
CA VAL A 275 0.80 -4.66 -10.63
C VAL A 275 1.05 -5.97 -9.88
N PRO A 276 1.53 -5.92 -8.62
CA PRO A 276 1.62 -7.10 -7.77
C PRO A 276 0.25 -7.63 -7.44
N LEU A 277 0.04 -8.94 -7.59
CA LEU A 277 -1.23 -9.60 -7.28
C LEU A 277 -1.04 -10.62 -6.18
N ALA A 278 -2.03 -10.68 -5.29
CA ALA A 278 -2.26 -11.77 -4.36
C ALA A 278 -3.77 -12.04 -4.31
N THR A 279 -4.18 -13.29 -4.19
CA THR A 279 -5.60 -13.64 -4.02
C THR A 279 -5.88 -14.06 -2.59
N GLU A 280 -7.12 -13.83 -2.16
CA GLU A 280 -7.55 -14.15 -0.80
C GLU A 280 -7.30 -15.61 -0.44
N GLU A 281 -7.55 -16.53 -1.38
CA GLU A 281 -7.28 -17.97 -1.22
C GLU A 281 -5.80 -18.30 -0.94
N MET A 282 -4.87 -17.45 -1.40
CA MET A 282 -3.42 -17.72 -1.43
C MET A 282 -2.63 -16.95 -0.36
N GLU A 283 -3.29 -16.17 0.49
CA GLU A 283 -2.63 -15.25 1.43
C GLU A 283 -1.80 -15.94 2.51
N GLU A 284 -2.28 -17.06 3.03
CA GLU A 284 -1.57 -17.81 4.07
C GLU A 284 -0.24 -18.40 3.57
N GLU A 285 -0.12 -18.60 2.27
CA GLU A 285 1.07 -19.15 1.61
C GLU A 285 2.02 -18.05 1.11
N ASP A 286 1.63 -16.78 1.27
CA ASP A 286 2.31 -15.61 0.71
C ASP A 286 2.64 -15.76 -0.79
N SER A 287 1.78 -16.46 -1.52
CA SER A 287 1.92 -16.62 -2.97
C SER A 287 1.50 -15.34 -3.65
N GLN A 288 2.34 -14.89 -4.58
CA GLN A 288 2.16 -13.62 -5.28
C GLN A 288 2.53 -13.79 -6.74
N GLY A 289 1.95 -12.94 -7.58
CA GLY A 289 2.27 -12.85 -8.98
C GLY A 289 2.17 -11.42 -9.48
N THR A 290 2.11 -11.29 -10.80
CA THR A 290 2.08 -10.02 -11.51
C THR A 290 0.88 -10.02 -12.46
N LEU A 291 0.25 -8.86 -12.62
CA LEU A 291 -0.72 -8.65 -13.69
C LEU A 291 -0.05 -8.76 -15.07
N THR A 292 -0.63 -9.57 -15.94
CA THR A 292 -0.25 -9.69 -17.35
C THR A 292 -0.77 -8.53 -18.17
N LEU A 293 -2.09 -8.33 -18.21
CA LEU A 293 -2.70 -7.27 -18.98
C LEU A 293 -4.13 -7.00 -18.52
N TRP A 294 -4.62 -5.82 -18.89
CA TRP A 294 -6.02 -5.43 -18.84
C TRP A 294 -6.71 -5.68 -20.19
N PHE A 295 -8.01 -5.99 -20.17
CA PHE A 295 -8.84 -5.99 -21.37
C PHE A 295 -10.28 -5.57 -21.09
N HIS A 296 -10.93 -4.99 -22.10
CA HIS A 296 -12.35 -4.66 -22.07
C HIS A 296 -13.18 -5.78 -22.65
N GLU A 297 -14.28 -6.13 -22.00
CA GLU A 297 -15.22 -7.13 -22.51
C GLU A 297 -15.91 -6.66 -23.80
N ASN A 298 -16.20 -5.36 -23.89
CA ASN A 298 -17.00 -4.65 -24.90
C ASN A 298 -18.45 -5.14 -25.06
N LYS A 299 -18.64 -6.44 -25.21
CA LYS A 299 -19.95 -7.08 -25.25
C LYS A 299 -19.93 -8.36 -24.44
N ASP A 300 -21.01 -8.64 -23.74
CA ASP A 300 -21.17 -9.89 -23.02
C ASP A 300 -21.32 -11.09 -23.99
N LYS A 301 -21.44 -12.29 -23.42
CA LYS A 301 -21.64 -13.54 -24.18
C LYS A 301 -22.90 -13.54 -25.05
N ASP A 302 -23.90 -12.72 -24.70
CA ASP A 302 -25.17 -12.60 -25.40
C ASP A 302 -25.13 -11.47 -26.47
N GLY A 303 -24.02 -10.73 -26.54
CA GLY A 303 -23.78 -9.67 -27.51
C GLY A 303 -24.26 -8.28 -27.06
N ASN A 304 -24.70 -8.13 -25.81
CA ASN A 304 -25.10 -6.83 -25.26
C ASN A 304 -23.87 -5.99 -24.91
N PRO A 305 -23.93 -4.65 -25.02
CA PRO A 305 -22.84 -3.78 -24.59
C PRO A 305 -22.43 -4.03 -23.14
N SER A 306 -21.13 -4.15 -22.91
CA SER A 306 -20.52 -4.34 -21.60
C SER A 306 -19.41 -3.32 -21.37
N ASN A 307 -19.39 -2.74 -20.18
CA ASN A 307 -18.36 -1.81 -19.70
C ASN A 307 -17.40 -2.48 -18.70
N LYS A 308 -17.39 -3.82 -18.65
CA LYS A 308 -16.51 -4.57 -17.76
C LYS A 308 -15.08 -4.53 -18.27
N VAL A 309 -14.17 -4.35 -17.33
CA VAL A 309 -12.72 -4.45 -17.53
C VAL A 309 -12.22 -5.60 -16.68
N TYR A 310 -11.37 -6.44 -17.27
CA TYR A 310 -10.79 -7.59 -16.61
C TYR A 310 -9.27 -7.45 -16.57
N GLY A 311 -8.67 -7.90 -15.47
CA GLY A 311 -7.22 -8.14 -15.39
C GLY A 311 -6.92 -9.62 -15.61
N VAL A 312 -5.78 -9.91 -16.26
CA VAL A 312 -5.31 -11.27 -16.55
C VAL A 312 -4.02 -11.55 -15.79
N SER A 313 -3.90 -12.75 -15.24
CA SER A 313 -2.63 -13.30 -14.74
C SER A 313 -2.61 -14.83 -14.97
N ASN A 314 -1.63 -15.55 -14.42
CA ASN A 314 -1.63 -17.00 -14.47
C ASN A 314 -2.74 -17.60 -13.60
N CYS A 315 -3.17 -18.83 -13.91
CA CYS A 315 -4.09 -19.57 -13.06
C CYS A 315 -3.46 -19.83 -11.68
N HIS A 316 -2.20 -20.27 -11.64
CA HIS A 316 -1.49 -20.53 -10.37
C HIS A 316 -1.20 -19.26 -9.54
N VAL A 317 -1.37 -18.07 -10.12
CA VAL A 317 -1.29 -16.80 -9.38
C VAL A 317 -2.64 -16.46 -8.78
N LEU A 318 -3.73 -16.73 -9.51
CA LEU A 318 -5.07 -16.34 -9.07
C LEU A 318 -5.79 -17.40 -8.26
N ARG A 319 -5.36 -18.67 -8.30
CA ARG A 319 -6.08 -19.80 -7.70
C ARG A 319 -5.14 -20.84 -7.11
N LYS A 320 -5.58 -21.46 -6.01
CA LYS A 320 -4.87 -22.57 -5.36
C LYS A 320 -5.03 -23.88 -6.11
N ASP A 321 -6.28 -24.22 -6.43
CA ASP A 321 -6.58 -25.39 -7.24
C ASP A 321 -6.46 -25.02 -8.72
N THR A 322 -5.35 -25.44 -9.31
CA THR A 322 -5.00 -25.20 -10.71
C THR A 322 -5.41 -26.35 -11.63
N THR A 323 -6.02 -27.40 -11.10
CA THR A 323 -6.31 -28.63 -11.84
C THR A 323 -7.71 -28.64 -12.47
N VAL A 324 -8.58 -27.72 -12.06
CA VAL A 324 -9.96 -27.62 -12.51
C VAL A 324 -10.28 -26.22 -12.98
N ASP A 325 -11.17 -26.15 -13.98
CA ASP A 325 -11.72 -24.88 -14.43
C ASP A 325 -12.54 -24.24 -13.31
N TYR A 326 -12.47 -22.92 -13.24
CA TYR A 326 -13.30 -22.12 -12.37
C TYR A 326 -14.03 -21.04 -13.12
N GLU A 327 -15.28 -20.86 -12.73
CA GLU A 327 -16.11 -19.75 -13.16
C GLU A 327 -16.90 -19.27 -11.96
N TYR A 328 -16.78 -17.98 -11.66
CA TYR A 328 -17.56 -17.38 -10.59
C TYR A 328 -19.06 -17.44 -10.94
N ARG A 329 -19.84 -18.06 -10.05
CA ARG A 329 -21.30 -18.15 -10.16
C ARG A 329 -21.91 -17.22 -9.12
N GLY A 330 -22.81 -16.33 -9.57
CA GLY A 330 -23.48 -15.38 -8.68
C GLY A 330 -24.12 -16.08 -7.48
N GLY A 331 -23.80 -15.61 -6.27
CA GLY A 331 -24.22 -16.21 -5.00
C GLY A 331 -23.14 -17.03 -4.29
N ALA A 332 -22.03 -17.39 -4.97
CA ALA A 332 -20.85 -17.91 -4.31
C ALA A 332 -20.05 -16.78 -3.63
N PRO A 333 -19.25 -17.07 -2.57
CA PRO A 333 -18.24 -16.16 -2.07
C PRO A 333 -17.31 -15.71 -3.20
N MET A 334 -17.00 -14.41 -3.24
CA MET A 334 -16.05 -13.86 -4.19
C MET A 334 -14.64 -14.21 -3.72
N ASP A 335 -13.82 -14.76 -4.61
CA ASP A 335 -12.38 -14.87 -4.36
C ASP A 335 -11.72 -13.56 -4.75
N HIS A 336 -11.39 -12.74 -3.75
CA HIS A 336 -10.91 -11.39 -3.95
C HIS A 336 -9.48 -11.37 -4.49
N VAL A 337 -9.26 -10.54 -5.51
CA VAL A 337 -7.91 -10.22 -6.01
C VAL A 337 -7.47 -8.91 -5.39
N ARG A 338 -6.27 -8.91 -4.82
CA ARG A 338 -5.69 -7.80 -4.08
C ARG A 338 -4.43 -7.27 -4.75
N VAL A 339 -4.26 -5.95 -4.75
CA VAL A 339 -2.98 -5.33 -5.12
C VAL A 339 -2.00 -5.56 -3.97
N CYS A 340 -0.86 -6.19 -4.26
CA CYS A 340 0.21 -6.61 -3.35
C CYS A 340 -0.24 -7.43 -2.12
N GLY A 341 0.41 -8.57 -1.89
CA GLY A 341 0.29 -9.31 -0.63
C GLY A 341 0.98 -8.59 0.53
N MET A 342 0.91 -9.15 1.74
CA MET A 342 1.55 -8.54 2.93
C MET A 342 3.06 -8.40 2.77
N HIS A 343 3.74 -9.41 2.23
CA HIS A 343 5.19 -9.35 2.03
C HIS A 343 5.60 -8.27 1.02
N ARG A 344 4.90 -8.14 -0.12
CA ARG A 344 5.22 -7.09 -1.10
C ARG A 344 4.90 -5.70 -0.56
N PHE A 345 3.85 -5.57 0.23
CA PHE A 345 3.50 -4.32 0.91
C PHE A 345 4.60 -3.88 1.87
N GLN A 346 5.08 -4.80 2.73
CA GLN A 346 6.20 -4.51 3.63
C GLN A 346 7.47 -4.14 2.84
N HIS A 347 7.79 -4.89 1.78
CA HIS A 347 8.91 -4.54 0.90
C HIS A 347 8.75 -3.13 0.29
N GLY A 348 7.52 -2.72 -0.05
CA GLY A 348 7.24 -1.37 -0.53
C GLY A 348 7.50 -0.28 0.52
N LEU A 349 7.12 -0.51 1.78
CA LEU A 349 7.45 0.37 2.90
C LEU A 349 8.96 0.46 3.12
N ASP A 350 9.66 -0.68 3.03
CA ASP A 350 11.12 -0.73 3.15
C ASP A 350 11.80 0.05 2.01
N GLU A 351 11.26 -0.01 0.79
CA GLU A 351 11.72 0.78 -0.36
C GLU A 351 11.54 2.28 -0.15
N ILE A 352 10.41 2.72 0.41
CA ILE A 352 10.16 4.13 0.75
C ILE A 352 11.13 4.59 1.85
N THR A 353 11.27 3.79 2.92
CA THR A 353 12.20 4.03 4.04
C THR A 353 13.64 4.16 3.53
N LYS A 354 14.06 3.27 2.63
CA LYS A 354 15.36 3.33 1.99
C LYS A 354 15.50 4.61 1.16
N ALA A 355 14.50 4.99 0.36
CA ALA A 355 14.55 6.21 -0.43
C ALA A 355 14.72 7.46 0.46
N ILE A 356 14.01 7.54 1.60
CA ILE A 356 14.17 8.62 2.59
C ILE A 356 15.61 8.67 3.13
N ALA A 357 16.16 7.51 3.52
CA ALA A 357 17.54 7.41 4.01
C ALA A 357 18.57 7.89 2.96
N ASP A 358 18.40 7.48 1.70
CA ASP A 358 19.29 7.82 0.60
C ASP A 358 19.31 9.33 0.36
N ARG A 359 18.12 9.95 0.35
CA ARG A 359 17.95 11.41 0.20
C ARG A 359 18.52 12.16 1.40
N GLY A 360 18.28 11.68 2.63
CA GLY A 360 18.84 12.27 3.85
C GLY A 360 20.38 12.26 3.90
N ILE A 361 21.01 11.19 3.40
CA ILE A 361 22.47 11.11 3.27
C ILE A 361 23.00 12.12 2.22
N LEU A 362 22.28 12.28 1.10
CA LEU A 362 22.64 13.27 0.07
C LEU A 362 22.47 14.70 0.59
N ALA A 363 21.41 14.98 1.35
CA ALA A 363 21.22 16.29 2.00
C ALA A 363 22.39 16.62 2.94
N ASP A 364 22.81 15.70 3.81
CA ASP A 364 24.00 15.88 4.64
C ASP A 364 25.27 16.10 3.82
N LEU A 365 25.45 15.36 2.72
CA LEU A 365 26.58 15.54 1.82
C LEU A 365 26.62 16.97 1.24
N TRP A 366 25.50 17.46 0.73
CA TRP A 366 25.42 18.81 0.17
C TRP A 366 25.64 19.88 1.24
N ALA A 367 25.06 19.72 2.43
CA ALA A 367 25.27 20.62 3.56
C ALA A 367 26.75 20.71 3.95
N ARG A 368 27.43 19.56 4.12
CA ARG A 368 28.87 19.52 4.44
C ARG A 368 29.73 20.16 3.37
N ASP A 369 29.40 20.00 2.10
CA ASP A 369 30.14 20.63 1.02
C ASP A 369 29.93 22.16 0.98
N ILE A 370 28.74 22.65 1.32
CA ILE A 370 28.46 24.08 1.48
C ILE A 370 29.32 24.65 2.63
N ILE A 371 29.33 23.99 3.79
CA ILE A 371 30.13 24.39 4.96
C ILE A 371 31.62 24.49 4.59
N LYS A 372 32.16 23.49 3.90
CA LYS A 372 33.57 23.50 3.45
C LYS A 372 33.89 24.67 2.50
N LEU A 373 32.98 25.02 1.59
CA LEU A 373 33.17 26.15 0.68
C LEU A 373 33.03 27.50 1.40
N GLN A 374 32.14 27.58 2.38
CA GLN A 374 31.96 28.79 3.22
C GLN A 374 33.15 29.05 4.14
N ALA A 375 33.86 28.01 4.58
CA ALA A 375 35.02 28.12 5.47
C ALA A 375 36.33 28.56 4.77
N LYS A 376 36.36 28.69 3.42
CA LYS A 376 37.56 29.11 2.69
C LYS A 376 37.91 30.58 2.98
N GLU A 377 39.18 30.86 3.31
CA GLU A 377 39.69 32.22 3.59
C GLU A 377 39.58 33.18 2.38
N ARG A 378 39.64 32.64 1.16
CA ARG A 378 39.42 33.38 -0.08
C ARG A 378 38.39 32.64 -0.91
N GLN A 379 37.24 33.29 -1.12
CA GLN A 379 36.21 32.83 -2.03
C GLN A 379 36.33 33.58 -3.34
N ASP A 380 36.25 32.86 -4.44
CA ASP A 380 36.12 33.43 -5.77
C ASP A 380 34.68 33.32 -6.29
N THR A 381 34.47 33.79 -7.51
CA THR A 381 33.15 33.73 -8.16
C THR A 381 32.70 32.30 -8.47
N GLU A 382 33.62 31.34 -8.58
CA GLU A 382 33.29 29.93 -8.83
C GLU A 382 32.77 29.27 -7.55
N ASP A 383 33.39 29.54 -6.41
CA ASP A 383 32.94 29.10 -5.09
C ASP A 383 31.52 29.60 -4.79
N ALA A 384 31.22 30.86 -5.08
CA ALA A 384 29.87 31.42 -4.91
C ALA A 384 28.82 30.72 -5.80
N ARG A 385 29.17 30.40 -7.06
CA ARG A 385 28.29 29.63 -7.96
C ARG A 385 28.10 28.21 -7.45
N ALA A 386 29.17 27.56 -6.97
CA ALA A 386 29.13 26.21 -6.44
C ALA A 386 28.28 26.10 -5.17
N ILE A 387 28.37 27.07 -4.25
CA ILE A 387 27.50 27.16 -3.07
C ILE A 387 26.04 27.27 -3.50
N LYS A 388 25.71 28.19 -4.42
CA LYS A 388 24.33 28.36 -4.91
C LYS A 388 23.77 27.10 -5.57
N ALA A 389 24.58 26.40 -6.36
CA ALA A 389 24.18 25.15 -7.00
C ALA A 389 23.96 24.02 -5.98
N LYS A 390 24.83 23.91 -4.96
CA LYS A 390 24.66 22.91 -3.89
C LYS A 390 23.49 23.22 -2.97
N GLN A 391 23.21 24.51 -2.71
CA GLN A 391 22.03 24.91 -1.95
C GLN A 391 20.76 24.43 -2.63
N ARG A 392 20.62 24.64 -3.94
CA ARG A 392 19.48 24.12 -4.71
C ARG A 392 19.33 22.61 -4.56
N LYS A 393 20.44 21.86 -4.69
CA LYS A 393 20.40 20.41 -4.49
C LYS A 393 19.95 20.03 -3.09
N LEU A 394 20.43 20.72 -2.06
CA LEU A 394 20.01 20.50 -0.68
C LEU A 394 18.51 20.78 -0.49
N ASP A 395 18.01 21.87 -1.08
CA ASP A 395 16.59 22.22 -1.07
C ASP A 395 15.76 21.12 -1.78
N ASP A 396 16.20 20.66 -2.95
CA ASP A 396 15.57 19.56 -3.72
C ASP A 396 15.54 18.25 -2.92
N GLU A 397 16.65 17.87 -2.23
CA GLU A 397 16.65 16.67 -1.39
C GLU A 397 15.71 16.82 -0.18
N THR A 398 15.59 18.02 0.38
CA THR A 398 14.72 18.30 1.54
C THR A 398 13.24 18.20 1.15
N GLU A 399 12.87 18.75 -0.01
CA GLU A 399 11.51 18.61 -0.58
C GLU A 399 11.20 17.14 -0.88
N ALA A 400 12.15 16.43 -1.50
CA ALA A 400 12.01 15.00 -1.80
C ALA A 400 11.80 14.14 -0.54
N ILE A 401 12.51 14.45 0.56
CA ILE A 401 12.32 13.77 1.85
C ILE A 401 10.90 14.01 2.36
N ALA A 402 10.42 15.25 2.37
CA ALA A 402 9.07 15.57 2.85
C ALA A 402 7.98 14.84 2.03
N ASP A 403 8.12 14.78 0.71
CA ASP A 403 7.22 14.04 -0.17
C ASP A 403 7.22 12.53 0.10
N LEU A 404 8.40 11.95 0.36
CA LEU A 404 8.54 10.53 0.67
C LEU A 404 8.00 10.17 2.05
N GLU A 405 8.19 11.04 3.05
CA GLU A 405 7.60 10.88 4.38
C GLU A 405 6.07 10.95 4.31
N ALA A 406 5.52 11.92 3.57
CA ALA A 406 4.10 12.03 3.33
C ALA A 406 3.54 10.78 2.62
N LEU A 407 4.27 10.23 1.63
CA LEU A 407 3.88 8.99 0.99
C LEU A 407 3.93 7.80 1.97
N HIS A 408 4.99 7.67 2.76
CA HIS A 408 5.12 6.60 3.75
C HIS A 408 3.92 6.61 4.71
N ASP A 409 3.56 7.79 5.20
CA ASP A 409 2.41 8.00 6.08
C ASP A 409 1.09 7.61 5.42
N ASP A 410 0.85 8.06 4.18
CA ASP A 410 -0.36 7.71 3.44
C ASP A 410 -0.43 6.21 3.14
N VAL A 411 0.66 5.59 2.70
CA VAL A 411 0.73 4.14 2.46
C VAL A 411 0.42 3.37 3.75
N THR A 412 1.04 3.75 4.85
CA THR A 412 0.83 3.10 6.15
C THR A 412 -0.61 3.25 6.64
N LYS A 413 -1.21 4.44 6.52
CA LYS A 413 -2.58 4.69 7.00
C LYS A 413 -3.64 4.09 6.07
N SER A 414 -3.46 4.28 4.77
CA SER A 414 -4.50 4.04 3.76
C SER A 414 -4.42 2.67 3.10
N TRP A 415 -3.34 1.89 3.30
CA TRP A 415 -3.13 0.62 2.57
C TRP A 415 -2.73 -0.59 3.44
N SER A 416 -2.42 -0.38 4.73
CA SER A 416 -2.01 -1.48 5.63
C SER A 416 -3.05 -2.59 5.77
N ASN A 417 -4.35 -2.22 5.87
CA ASN A 417 -5.41 -3.22 5.95
C ASN A 417 -5.67 -3.89 4.60
N ILE A 418 -5.15 -5.09 4.43
CA ILE A 418 -5.24 -5.85 3.18
C ILE A 418 -6.70 -6.08 2.72
N LYS A 419 -7.60 -6.42 3.65
CA LYS A 419 -9.00 -6.78 3.33
C LYS A 419 -9.85 -5.58 2.95
N LEU A 420 -9.62 -4.45 3.60
CA LEU A 420 -10.41 -3.24 3.36
C LEU A 420 -9.83 -2.41 2.21
N HIS A 421 -8.51 -2.36 2.10
CA HIS A 421 -7.86 -1.35 1.29
C HIS A 421 -7.22 -1.88 0.01
N ARG A 422 -6.94 -3.17 -0.11
CA ARG A 422 -6.18 -3.70 -1.26
C ARG A 422 -6.98 -4.53 -2.25
N ASN A 423 -8.26 -4.82 -1.99
CA ASN A 423 -9.12 -5.48 -2.96
C ASN A 423 -9.26 -4.63 -4.24
N ILE A 424 -8.85 -5.17 -5.39
CA ILE A 424 -8.94 -4.53 -6.71
C ILE A 424 -9.87 -5.28 -7.67
N GLY A 425 -10.46 -6.39 -7.24
CA GLY A 425 -11.37 -7.20 -8.05
C GLY A 425 -11.71 -8.53 -7.41
N HIS A 426 -12.27 -9.44 -8.21
CA HIS A 426 -12.46 -10.84 -7.83
C HIS A 426 -12.29 -11.76 -9.05
N VAL A 427 -11.81 -12.98 -8.83
CA VAL A 427 -11.60 -13.95 -9.90
C VAL A 427 -12.93 -14.25 -10.58
N GLN A 428 -12.99 -14.07 -11.90
CA GLN A 428 -14.18 -14.35 -12.71
C GLN A 428 -14.07 -15.70 -13.40
N TYR A 429 -12.87 -16.03 -13.88
CA TYR A 429 -12.58 -17.25 -14.61
C TYR A 429 -11.12 -17.67 -14.39
N ALA A 430 -10.87 -18.96 -14.24
CA ALA A 430 -9.53 -19.54 -14.30
C ALA A 430 -9.58 -20.84 -15.09
N ALA A 431 -8.70 -20.99 -16.08
CA ALA A 431 -8.59 -22.23 -16.83
C ALA A 431 -7.71 -23.22 -16.05
N ALA A 432 -8.09 -24.49 -16.03
CA ALA A 432 -7.24 -25.55 -15.54
C ALA A 432 -5.90 -25.52 -16.29
N ILE A 433 -4.80 -25.64 -15.54
CA ILE A 433 -3.47 -25.70 -16.14
C ILE A 433 -3.39 -26.96 -16.99
N SER A 434 -3.15 -26.75 -18.28
CA SER A 434 -3.19 -27.81 -19.28
C SER A 434 -2.20 -27.52 -20.40
N VAL A 435 -1.97 -28.52 -21.25
CA VAL A 435 -1.17 -28.40 -22.46
C VAL A 435 -2.10 -28.57 -23.66
N ASP A 436 -1.94 -27.75 -24.69
CA ASP A 436 -2.79 -27.76 -25.90
C ASP A 436 -2.51 -28.95 -26.81
N VAL A 437 -2.89 -30.15 -26.35
CA VAL A 437 -2.79 -31.40 -27.11
C VAL A 437 -3.80 -31.41 -28.26
N GLU A 438 -5.02 -30.93 -28.03
CA GLU A 438 -6.09 -30.93 -29.04
C GLU A 438 -5.81 -29.97 -30.20
N GLY A 439 -5.31 -28.76 -29.90
CA GLY A 439 -4.88 -27.80 -30.92
C GLY A 439 -3.55 -28.16 -31.59
N GLY A 440 -2.84 -29.18 -31.07
CA GLY A 440 -1.58 -29.66 -31.60
C GLY A 440 -0.40 -28.70 -31.41
N THR A 441 -0.58 -27.62 -30.67
CA THR A 441 0.49 -26.64 -30.42
C THR A 441 1.37 -27.02 -29.24
N LEU A 442 0.82 -27.81 -28.30
CA LEU A 442 1.47 -28.23 -27.06
C LEU A 442 1.95 -27.05 -26.18
N TYR A 443 1.39 -25.85 -26.36
CA TYR A 443 1.66 -24.73 -25.46
C TYR A 443 0.97 -24.95 -24.10
N THR A 444 1.62 -24.53 -23.01
CA THR A 444 0.97 -24.49 -21.70
C THR A 444 -0.10 -23.40 -21.67
N SER A 445 -1.30 -23.78 -21.25
CA SER A 445 -2.41 -22.88 -20.92
C SER A 445 -2.47 -22.70 -19.41
N ASP A 446 -1.94 -21.58 -18.93
CA ASP A 446 -1.95 -21.23 -17.51
C ASP A 446 -2.37 -19.76 -17.39
N TRP A 447 -3.67 -19.51 -17.41
CA TRP A 447 -4.21 -18.17 -17.35
C TRP A 447 -5.55 -18.10 -16.63
N ALA A 448 -5.81 -16.94 -16.03
CA ALA A 448 -7.03 -16.61 -15.35
C ALA A 448 -7.35 -15.12 -15.50
N ALA A 449 -8.63 -14.77 -15.34
CA ALA A 449 -9.14 -13.41 -15.44
C ALA A 449 -9.97 -13.04 -14.22
N PHE A 450 -9.76 -11.83 -13.70
CA PHE A 450 -10.53 -11.27 -12.60
C PHE A 450 -11.26 -10.01 -13.05
N LEU A 451 -12.49 -9.82 -12.55
CA LEU A 451 -13.27 -8.62 -12.83
C LEU A 451 -12.71 -7.46 -11.98
N ALA A 452 -12.27 -6.39 -12.64
CA ALA A 452 -11.69 -5.24 -11.96
C ALA A 452 -12.78 -4.44 -11.22
N ALA A 453 -12.47 -4.05 -9.98
CA ALA A 453 -13.30 -3.16 -9.18
C ALA A 453 -13.17 -1.74 -9.74
N GLY A 454 -14.21 -1.25 -10.42
CA GLY A 454 -14.19 0.06 -11.05
C GLY A 454 -13.83 1.20 -10.09
N ALA A 455 -14.29 1.17 -8.84
CA ALA A 455 -13.95 2.17 -7.82
C ALA A 455 -12.46 2.21 -7.44
N LYS A 456 -11.69 1.18 -7.80
CA LYS A 456 -10.28 1.02 -7.47
C LYS A 456 -9.36 1.30 -8.65
N VAL A 457 -9.79 0.95 -9.86
CA VAL A 457 -8.92 0.95 -11.05
C VAL A 457 -9.29 2.06 -12.03
N ARG A 458 -10.58 2.45 -12.13
CA ARG A 458 -11.09 3.30 -13.22
C ARG A 458 -10.38 4.64 -13.34
N ASP A 459 -10.20 5.34 -12.23
CA ASP A 459 -9.76 6.74 -12.24
C ASP A 459 -8.32 6.89 -12.73
N GLU A 460 -7.49 5.85 -12.50
CA GLU A 460 -6.08 5.82 -12.90
C GLU A 460 -5.81 4.81 -14.04
N PHE A 461 -6.85 4.38 -14.74
CA PHE A 461 -6.72 3.41 -15.83
C PHE A 461 -6.16 4.07 -17.10
N GLU A 462 -4.99 3.61 -17.55
CA GLU A 462 -4.34 4.06 -18.79
C GLU A 462 -4.20 2.96 -19.86
N GLY A 463 -4.82 1.79 -19.62
CA GLY A 463 -4.67 0.59 -20.43
C GLY A 463 -3.36 -0.15 -20.15
N ASN A 464 -2.88 -0.90 -21.14
CA ASN A 464 -1.65 -1.69 -21.03
C ASN A 464 -0.42 -0.83 -21.30
N VAL A 465 0.11 -0.23 -20.23
CA VAL A 465 1.30 0.63 -20.24
C VAL A 465 2.30 0.09 -19.22
N VAL A 466 3.55 -0.04 -19.61
CA VAL A 466 4.68 -0.38 -18.75
C VAL A 466 5.36 0.91 -18.32
N ASP A 467 5.59 1.09 -17.03
CA ASP A 467 6.49 2.13 -16.52
C ASP A 467 7.93 1.60 -16.59
N LEU A 468 8.81 2.30 -17.31
CA LEU A 468 10.23 1.91 -17.38
C LEU A 468 10.99 2.20 -16.07
N GLY A 469 10.32 2.79 -15.07
CA GLY A 469 10.81 2.94 -13.72
C GLY A 469 12.08 3.80 -13.62
N SER A 470 12.78 3.68 -12.49
CA SER A 470 14.04 4.38 -12.22
C SER A 470 15.19 3.42 -11.88
N LYS A 471 15.00 2.12 -12.14
CA LYS A 471 16.00 1.09 -11.86
C LYS A 471 17.25 1.25 -12.72
N TYR A 472 17.07 1.64 -13.98
CA TYR A 472 18.15 1.90 -14.94
C TYR A 472 18.11 3.36 -15.39
N ASP A 473 19.29 3.92 -15.65
CA ASP A 473 19.39 5.19 -16.36
C ASP A 473 18.80 5.03 -17.79
N PRO A 474 18.16 6.07 -18.37
CA PRO A 474 17.63 5.98 -19.72
C PRO A 474 18.65 5.56 -20.78
N GLN A 475 19.92 5.97 -20.64
CA GLN A 475 20.99 5.56 -21.55
C GLN A 475 21.32 4.08 -21.36
N ASP A 476 21.53 3.63 -20.12
CA ASP A 476 21.83 2.23 -19.82
C ASP A 476 20.70 1.30 -20.29
N LEU A 477 19.44 1.68 -20.08
CA LEU A 477 18.29 0.91 -20.58
C LEU A 477 18.26 0.88 -22.10
N THR A 478 18.56 2.00 -22.76
CA THR A 478 18.63 2.07 -24.21
C THR A 478 19.72 1.15 -24.75
N ASP A 479 20.88 1.13 -24.10
CA ASP A 479 22.02 0.29 -24.45
C ASP A 479 21.73 -1.20 -24.19
N MET A 480 20.95 -1.53 -23.15
CA MET A 480 20.51 -2.92 -22.91
C MET A 480 19.62 -3.46 -24.04
N PHE A 481 18.79 -2.62 -24.67
CA PHE A 481 18.04 -3.00 -25.87
C PHE A 481 18.87 -2.92 -27.15
N TYR A 482 20.15 -2.52 -27.06
CA TYR A 482 21.04 -2.31 -28.20
C TYR A 482 22.51 -2.64 -27.90
N PRO A 483 22.96 -3.89 -28.13
CA PRO A 483 24.36 -4.23 -27.94
C PRO A 483 25.21 -3.56 -29.04
N LEU A 484 25.84 -2.42 -28.71
CA LEU A 484 26.87 -1.66 -29.46
C LEU A 484 27.14 -2.08 -30.93
N GLY A 485 26.64 -1.30 -31.89
CA GLY A 485 26.93 -1.55 -33.31
C GLY A 485 26.34 -0.59 -34.34
N GLY A 486 26.48 0.74 -34.19
CA GLY A 486 26.41 1.76 -35.28
C GLY A 486 25.19 1.81 -36.23
N GLY A 487 24.19 0.96 -36.04
CA GLY A 487 22.97 0.85 -36.84
C GLY A 487 21.83 1.72 -36.30
N PRO A 488 20.79 1.95 -37.10
CA PRO A 488 19.63 2.75 -36.69
C PRO A 488 18.87 2.07 -35.53
N THR A 489 18.57 2.83 -34.47
CA THR A 489 17.87 2.32 -33.28
C THR A 489 16.37 2.14 -33.55
N THR A 490 15.82 0.98 -33.15
CA THR A 490 14.35 0.74 -33.15
C THR A 490 13.72 1.11 -31.82
N PHE A 491 14.49 1.04 -30.72
CA PHE A 491 14.08 1.53 -29.42
C PHE A 491 14.32 3.03 -29.31
N LYS A 492 13.25 3.74 -29.00
CA LYS A 492 13.28 5.14 -28.57
C LYS A 492 12.73 5.16 -27.17
N PHE A 493 13.51 5.71 -26.25
CA PHE A 493 13.06 5.86 -24.88
C PHE A 493 11.80 6.74 -24.88
N PRO A 494 10.67 6.24 -24.34
CA PRO A 494 9.39 6.94 -24.43
C PRO A 494 9.32 8.15 -23.50
N ASP A 495 8.51 9.14 -23.89
CA ASP A 495 8.14 10.25 -23.04
C ASP A 495 7.48 9.74 -21.75
N GLU A 496 7.69 10.46 -20.64
CA GLU A 496 7.18 10.10 -19.31
C GLU A 496 7.57 8.69 -18.83
N ARG A 497 8.55 8.02 -19.48
CA ARG A 497 8.93 6.61 -19.21
C ARG A 497 7.79 5.60 -19.45
N LYS A 498 6.72 5.99 -20.16
CA LYS A 498 5.53 5.15 -20.38
C LYS A 498 5.60 4.41 -21.71
N LEU A 499 5.84 3.09 -21.65
CA LEU A 499 5.86 2.23 -22.83
C LEU A 499 4.50 1.55 -23.04
N ARG A 500 3.76 1.99 -24.06
CA ARG A 500 2.42 1.45 -24.39
C ARG A 500 2.51 0.16 -25.22
N ILE A 501 1.73 -0.84 -24.82
CA ILE A 501 1.55 -2.08 -25.59
C ILE A 501 0.53 -1.85 -26.70
N GLU A 502 0.95 -2.03 -27.96
CA GLU A 502 0.12 -1.72 -29.14
C GLU A 502 -0.22 -2.94 -30.02
N GLY A 503 0.22 -4.13 -29.63
CA GLY A 503 -0.11 -5.35 -30.36
C GLY A 503 0.55 -6.59 -29.79
N CYS A 504 0.50 -7.66 -30.56
CA CYS A 504 1.17 -8.92 -30.27
C CYS A 504 2.18 -9.22 -31.38
N ALA A 505 3.35 -9.77 -31.01
CA ALA A 505 4.33 -10.29 -31.94
C ALA A 505 3.74 -11.48 -32.70
N THR A 506 4.10 -11.63 -33.97
CA THR A 506 3.77 -12.84 -34.75
C THR A 506 4.90 -13.84 -34.66
N LYS A 507 4.60 -15.11 -34.96
CA LYS A 507 5.59 -16.18 -34.99
C LYS A 507 6.72 -15.88 -35.99
N GLU A 508 6.39 -15.27 -37.13
CA GLU A 508 7.34 -14.92 -38.18
C GLU A 508 8.32 -13.83 -37.70
N VAL A 509 7.81 -12.82 -36.98
CA VAL A 509 8.64 -11.74 -36.41
C VAL A 509 9.59 -12.29 -35.36
N LEU A 510 9.12 -13.17 -34.47
CA LEU A 510 9.99 -13.78 -33.45
C LEU A 510 11.03 -14.73 -34.07
N ALA A 511 10.69 -15.44 -35.15
CA ALA A 511 11.62 -16.36 -35.82
C ALA A 511 12.70 -15.64 -36.63
N HIS A 512 12.41 -14.44 -37.13
CA HIS A 512 13.32 -13.65 -37.97
C HIS A 512 13.39 -12.20 -37.50
N PRO A 513 13.98 -11.94 -36.31
CA PRO A 513 14.11 -10.59 -35.79
C PRO A 513 14.97 -9.74 -36.74
N ALA A 514 14.61 -8.46 -36.86
CA ALA A 514 15.36 -7.50 -37.67
C ALA A 514 16.63 -7.03 -36.96
N GLU A 515 16.67 -7.21 -35.65
CA GLU A 515 17.73 -6.77 -34.76
C GLU A 515 18.94 -7.72 -34.75
N PHE A 516 20.11 -7.13 -34.52
CA PHE A 516 21.40 -7.82 -34.41
C PHE A 516 22.10 -7.38 -33.12
N ASP A 517 22.91 -8.26 -32.55
CA ASP A 517 23.79 -7.93 -31.42
C ASP A 517 25.13 -7.32 -31.87
N SER A 518 26.00 -7.05 -30.90
CA SER A 518 27.32 -6.44 -31.09
C SER A 518 28.29 -7.31 -31.89
N GLU A 519 27.99 -8.60 -32.03
CA GLU A 519 28.77 -9.54 -32.86
C GLU A 519 28.15 -9.73 -34.25
N GLY A 520 27.11 -8.96 -34.58
CA GLY A 520 26.39 -9.05 -35.85
C GLY A 520 25.54 -10.31 -35.98
N GLN A 521 25.22 -10.99 -34.88
CA GLN A 521 24.31 -12.13 -34.86
C GLN A 521 22.87 -11.67 -34.63
N ARG A 522 21.89 -12.38 -35.19
CA ARG A 522 20.47 -12.07 -34.95
C ARG A 522 20.16 -12.24 -33.47
N CYS A 523 19.58 -11.21 -32.85
CA CYS A 523 19.23 -11.23 -31.43
C CYS A 523 17.96 -10.43 -31.22
N LEU A 524 17.03 -10.95 -30.41
CA LEU A 524 15.83 -10.22 -30.02
C LEU A 524 15.85 -9.95 -28.51
N MET A 525 16.04 -8.68 -28.16
CA MET A 525 15.93 -8.22 -26.78
C MET A 525 14.46 -8.09 -26.38
N VAL A 526 14.13 -8.55 -25.18
CA VAL A 526 12.79 -8.48 -24.60
C VAL A 526 12.85 -7.84 -23.23
N GLY A 527 11.79 -7.12 -22.86
CA GLY A 527 11.61 -6.55 -21.53
C GLY A 527 10.44 -7.21 -20.81
N LYS A 528 10.45 -7.13 -19.49
CA LYS A 528 9.26 -7.31 -18.65
C LYS A 528 9.31 -6.38 -17.45
N ASP A 529 8.16 -6.05 -16.89
CA ASP A 529 8.05 -5.46 -15.55
C ASP A 529 7.28 -6.42 -14.66
N GLY A 530 7.87 -6.78 -13.52
CA GLY A 530 7.42 -7.86 -12.65
C GLY A 530 7.50 -7.52 -11.18
N ASN A 531 6.62 -8.12 -10.39
CA ASN A 531 6.48 -7.85 -8.96
C ASN A 531 7.80 -8.00 -8.16
N THR A 532 8.68 -8.93 -8.54
CA THR A 532 9.86 -9.28 -7.74
C THR A 532 11.15 -8.70 -8.29
N THR A 533 11.37 -8.77 -9.60
CA THR A 533 12.63 -8.25 -10.17
C THR A 533 12.49 -6.84 -10.75
N ASP A 534 11.31 -6.21 -10.67
CA ASP A 534 10.96 -5.00 -11.40
C ASP A 534 11.25 -5.15 -12.90
N LEU A 535 11.49 -4.02 -13.59
CA LEU A 535 11.93 -3.98 -14.97
C LEU A 535 13.23 -4.79 -15.16
N THR A 536 13.17 -5.77 -16.06
CA THR A 536 14.32 -6.57 -16.48
C THR A 536 14.36 -6.75 -17.99
N VAL A 537 15.57 -6.90 -18.52
CA VAL A 537 15.83 -7.09 -19.95
C VAL A 537 16.47 -8.46 -20.15
N GLY A 538 16.02 -9.20 -21.16
CA GLY A 538 16.46 -10.54 -21.49
C GLY A 538 16.57 -10.76 -23.00
N ARG A 539 16.95 -11.97 -23.39
CA ARG A 539 17.10 -12.38 -24.78
C ARG A 539 16.11 -13.49 -25.10
N TYR A 540 15.29 -13.32 -26.11
CA TYR A 540 14.49 -14.42 -26.62
C TYR A 540 15.42 -15.49 -27.23
N ALA A 541 15.14 -16.76 -26.95
CA ALA A 541 15.97 -17.89 -27.38
C ALA A 541 16.00 -18.12 -28.90
N GLY A 542 15.08 -17.50 -29.66
CA GLY A 542 14.96 -17.66 -31.11
C GLY A 542 14.15 -18.90 -31.52
N LEU A 543 14.26 -19.98 -30.75
CA LEU A 543 13.50 -21.22 -30.93
C LEU A 543 12.64 -21.52 -29.71
N VAL A 544 11.58 -22.30 -29.93
CA VAL A 544 10.76 -22.81 -28.84
C VAL A 544 11.57 -23.79 -27.98
N SER A 545 11.30 -23.77 -26.68
CA SER A 545 11.83 -24.69 -25.70
C SER A 545 10.85 -25.83 -25.48
N PHE A 546 11.36 -27.02 -25.21
CA PHE A 546 10.56 -28.17 -24.77
C PHE A 546 10.80 -28.32 -23.27
N THR A 547 9.73 -28.31 -22.49
CA THR A 547 9.80 -28.49 -21.05
C THR A 547 8.97 -29.69 -20.64
N GLN A 548 9.28 -30.24 -19.47
CA GLN A 548 8.53 -31.34 -18.90
C GLN A 548 8.25 -31.00 -17.44
N ASN A 549 7.00 -31.16 -17.02
CA ASN A 549 6.63 -30.97 -15.61
C ASN A 549 6.96 -32.22 -14.77
N GLU A 550 6.77 -32.14 -13.45
CA GLU A 550 7.12 -33.22 -12.52
C GLU A 550 6.38 -34.54 -12.79
N VAL A 551 5.19 -34.48 -13.41
CA VAL A 551 4.39 -35.66 -13.76
C VAL A 551 4.69 -36.20 -15.17
N GLY A 552 5.69 -35.64 -15.86
CA GLY A 552 6.18 -36.12 -17.15
C GLY A 552 5.44 -35.57 -18.37
N ILE A 553 4.53 -34.60 -18.19
CA ILE A 553 3.83 -33.96 -19.31
C ILE A 553 4.77 -32.98 -20.00
N GLU A 554 4.94 -33.17 -21.31
CA GLU A 554 5.75 -32.31 -22.17
C GLU A 554 4.94 -31.10 -22.64
N SER A 555 5.60 -29.95 -22.73
CA SER A 555 5.05 -28.69 -23.24
C SER A 555 6.07 -27.92 -24.07
N ILE A 556 5.57 -27.04 -24.91
CA ILE A 556 6.34 -26.15 -25.77
C ILE A 556 6.21 -24.73 -25.21
N GLU A 557 7.32 -24.01 -25.10
CA GLU A 557 7.37 -22.68 -24.48
C GLU A 557 8.25 -21.72 -25.27
N LEU A 558 8.06 -20.42 -25.10
CA LEU A 558 9.06 -19.43 -25.52
C LEU A 558 10.09 -19.27 -24.39
N GLY A 559 11.34 -19.66 -24.68
CA GLY A 559 12.46 -19.51 -23.75
C GLY A 559 13.06 -18.12 -23.78
N ILE A 560 13.29 -17.54 -22.61
CA ILE A 560 13.97 -16.25 -22.41
C ILE A 560 15.22 -16.47 -21.55
N TYR A 561 16.35 -16.01 -22.06
CA TYR A 561 17.63 -16.03 -21.37
C TYR A 561 17.90 -14.68 -20.69
N ASN A 562 18.72 -14.71 -19.65
CA ASN A 562 19.25 -13.49 -19.05
C ASN A 562 20.07 -12.71 -20.11
N SER A 563 20.09 -11.38 -20.03
CA SER A 563 20.76 -10.55 -21.04
C SER A 563 22.28 -10.76 -21.12
N GLY A 564 22.90 -11.17 -20.00
CA GLY A 564 24.35 -11.33 -19.87
C GLY A 564 25.10 -10.01 -19.65
N ASP A 565 24.38 -8.89 -19.51
CA ASP A 565 24.97 -7.62 -19.14
C ASP A 565 25.37 -7.64 -17.65
N LYS A 566 26.56 -7.11 -17.32
CA LYS A 566 27.03 -7.03 -15.93
C LYS A 566 26.15 -6.14 -15.05
N THR A 567 25.40 -5.22 -15.67
CA THR A 567 24.46 -4.31 -15.00
C THR A 567 23.06 -4.90 -14.86
N ALA A 568 22.72 -5.91 -15.67
CA ALA A 568 21.39 -6.51 -15.68
C ALA A 568 21.31 -7.72 -14.73
N GLU A 569 20.25 -7.73 -13.92
CA GLU A 569 19.93 -8.84 -13.04
C GLU A 569 19.36 -10.04 -13.81
N VAL A 570 19.06 -11.13 -13.08
CA VAL A 570 18.32 -12.25 -13.67
C VAL A 570 16.99 -11.77 -14.24
N PHE A 571 16.60 -12.35 -15.38
CA PHE A 571 15.40 -11.91 -16.08
C PHE A 571 14.16 -12.10 -15.21
N SER A 572 14.06 -13.22 -14.47
CA SER A 572 12.92 -13.49 -13.60
C SER A 572 13.26 -14.18 -12.29
N ALA A 573 12.37 -14.04 -11.32
CA ALA A 573 12.35 -14.77 -10.05
C ALA A 573 10.92 -15.17 -9.64
N LYS A 574 10.79 -15.95 -8.56
CA LYS A 574 9.48 -16.26 -7.95
C LYS A 574 8.74 -14.97 -7.60
N GLY A 575 7.47 -14.87 -8.01
CA GLY A 575 6.65 -13.67 -7.87
C GLY A 575 6.45 -12.90 -9.18
N ASP A 576 7.31 -13.12 -10.19
CA ASP A 576 7.15 -12.52 -11.52
C ASP A 576 6.15 -13.28 -12.42
N SER A 577 5.62 -14.43 -11.98
CA SER A 577 4.60 -15.16 -12.72
C SER A 577 3.45 -14.22 -13.10
N GLY A 578 3.07 -14.24 -14.36
CA GLY A 578 2.06 -13.38 -14.95
C GLY A 578 2.64 -12.11 -15.56
N SER A 579 3.92 -11.79 -15.39
CA SER A 579 4.51 -10.62 -16.04
C SER A 579 4.38 -10.71 -17.56
N LEU A 580 3.99 -9.61 -18.19
CA LEU A 580 3.96 -9.48 -19.64
C LEU A 580 5.38 -9.31 -20.17
N ILE A 581 5.80 -10.21 -21.04
CA ILE A 581 7.04 -10.06 -21.79
C ILE A 581 6.72 -9.36 -23.09
N TRP A 582 7.49 -8.32 -23.40
CA TRP A 582 7.32 -7.48 -24.57
C TRP A 582 8.64 -7.28 -25.32
N HIS A 583 8.52 -6.96 -26.61
CA HIS A 583 9.64 -6.50 -27.42
C HIS A 583 9.21 -5.27 -28.21
N ILE A 584 10.18 -4.55 -28.76
CA ILE A 584 9.93 -3.31 -29.50
C ILE A 584 10.27 -3.52 -30.96
N THR A 585 9.31 -3.21 -31.83
CA THR A 585 9.51 -3.24 -33.27
C THR A 585 8.86 -2.02 -33.89
N ASN A 586 9.60 -1.31 -34.74
CA ASN A 586 9.17 -0.04 -35.34
C ASN A 586 8.69 1.00 -34.31
N GLY A 587 9.38 1.09 -33.16
CA GLY A 587 9.06 2.01 -32.08
C GLY A 587 7.79 1.69 -31.29
N LYS A 588 7.20 0.50 -31.47
CA LYS A 588 5.96 0.08 -30.80
C LYS A 588 6.21 -1.18 -29.99
N ALA A 589 5.77 -1.20 -28.73
CA ALA A 589 5.87 -2.40 -27.90
C ALA A 589 4.80 -3.41 -28.28
N ARG A 590 5.21 -4.68 -28.40
CA ARG A 590 4.37 -5.80 -28.78
C ARG A 590 4.54 -6.94 -27.78
N ILE A 591 3.44 -7.60 -27.46
CA ILE A 591 3.40 -8.77 -26.57
C ILE A 591 4.21 -9.91 -27.19
N VAL A 592 5.13 -10.47 -26.42
CA VAL A 592 5.83 -11.73 -26.75
C VAL A 592 5.12 -12.89 -26.07
N GLY A 593 4.82 -12.77 -24.78
CA GLY A 593 4.19 -13.84 -24.02
C GLY A 593 3.92 -13.50 -22.56
N GLN A 594 3.25 -14.42 -21.87
CA GLN A 594 3.00 -14.35 -20.43
C GLN A 594 3.96 -15.30 -19.72
N LEU A 595 4.79 -14.75 -18.84
CA LEU A 595 5.72 -15.52 -18.01
C LEU A 595 4.93 -16.44 -17.07
N HIS A 596 5.26 -17.74 -17.03
CA HIS A 596 4.64 -18.66 -16.07
C HIS A 596 5.65 -19.46 -15.23
N SER A 597 6.86 -19.69 -15.74
CA SER A 597 7.85 -20.49 -15.01
C SER A 597 9.29 -20.16 -15.39
N GLY A 598 10.24 -20.78 -14.70
CA GLY A 598 11.66 -20.67 -14.99
C GLY A 598 12.44 -21.80 -14.34
N GLN A 599 13.69 -21.96 -14.77
CA GLN A 599 14.62 -22.96 -14.25
C GLN A 599 15.77 -22.30 -13.49
N ASN A 600 16.12 -22.91 -12.35
CA ASN A 600 17.23 -22.52 -11.49
C ASN A 600 18.04 -23.75 -11.06
N LYS A 601 19.16 -23.53 -10.36
CA LYS A 601 20.09 -24.61 -9.95
C LYS A 601 19.59 -25.50 -8.79
N GLY A 602 18.32 -25.40 -8.39
CA GLY A 602 17.78 -26.00 -7.17
C GLY A 602 18.15 -25.17 -5.94
N GLY A 603 17.14 -24.74 -5.17
CA GLY A 603 17.34 -23.90 -3.96
C GLY A 603 17.73 -22.44 -4.22
N SER A 604 17.79 -22.02 -5.49
CA SER A 604 18.02 -20.62 -5.91
C SER A 604 16.70 -19.99 -6.32
N THR A 605 16.49 -18.71 -6.01
CA THR A 605 15.34 -17.94 -6.50
C THR A 605 15.58 -17.35 -7.90
N SER A 606 16.85 -17.24 -8.30
CA SER A 606 17.26 -16.67 -9.58
C SER A 606 17.21 -17.71 -10.70
N ASN A 607 16.42 -17.43 -11.74
CA ASN A 607 16.30 -18.29 -12.91
C ASN A 607 17.42 -18.02 -13.93
N HIS A 608 17.95 -19.09 -14.54
CA HIS A 608 18.87 -18.99 -15.67
C HIS A 608 18.15 -19.05 -17.02
N VAL A 609 16.97 -19.68 -17.06
CA VAL A 609 16.03 -19.65 -18.21
C VAL A 609 14.63 -19.38 -17.68
N THR A 610 13.89 -18.54 -18.38
CA THR A 610 12.49 -18.23 -18.11
C THR A 610 11.62 -18.74 -19.25
N TYR A 611 10.43 -19.23 -18.95
CA TYR A 611 9.49 -19.76 -19.93
C TYR A 611 8.19 -18.95 -19.92
N CYS A 612 7.68 -18.70 -21.11
CA CYS A 612 6.41 -18.00 -21.29
C CYS A 612 5.53 -18.63 -22.36
N THR A 613 4.23 -18.57 -22.12
CA THR A 613 3.20 -18.93 -23.08
C THR A 613 3.18 -17.87 -24.18
N PRO A 614 3.18 -18.24 -25.47
CA PRO A 614 3.15 -17.26 -26.55
C PRO A 614 1.95 -16.32 -26.50
N GLY A 615 2.19 -15.03 -26.72
CA GLY A 615 1.16 -13.99 -26.62
C GLY A 615 -0.03 -14.23 -27.54
N TRP A 616 0.21 -14.62 -28.80
CA TRP A 616 -0.87 -14.86 -29.76
C TRP A 616 -1.79 -16.00 -29.32
N TYR A 617 -1.21 -17.04 -28.72
CA TYR A 617 -1.96 -18.18 -28.19
C TYR A 617 -2.79 -17.74 -26.98
N LEU A 618 -2.18 -17.03 -26.02
CA LEU A 618 -2.89 -16.50 -24.85
C LEU A 618 -4.09 -15.62 -25.26
N LEU A 619 -3.88 -14.66 -26.16
CA LEU A 619 -4.96 -13.75 -26.60
C LEU A 619 -6.09 -14.51 -27.32
N ASP A 620 -5.78 -15.59 -28.06
CA ASP A 620 -6.78 -16.48 -28.66
C ASP A 620 -7.58 -17.24 -27.60
N GLN A 621 -6.91 -17.79 -26.58
CA GLN A 621 -7.59 -18.47 -25.46
C GLN A 621 -8.53 -17.52 -24.70
N ILE A 622 -8.08 -16.29 -24.42
CA ILE A 622 -8.95 -15.28 -23.81
C ILE A 622 -10.14 -14.99 -24.72
N LYS A 623 -9.95 -14.86 -26.04
CA LYS A 623 -11.04 -14.61 -26.99
C LYS A 623 -12.01 -15.78 -27.18
N LYS A 624 -11.57 -17.03 -26.99
CA LYS A 624 -12.49 -18.19 -26.96
C LYS A 624 -13.52 -18.04 -25.85
N ARG A 625 -13.11 -17.45 -24.72
CA ARG A 625 -13.97 -17.21 -23.56
C ARG A 625 -14.70 -15.87 -23.61
N PHE A 626 -13.97 -14.80 -23.90
CA PHE A 626 -14.42 -13.42 -24.00
C PHE A 626 -14.35 -12.97 -25.46
N LYS A 627 -15.33 -13.40 -26.25
CA LYS A 627 -15.38 -13.23 -27.72
C LYS A 627 -15.07 -11.82 -28.21
N TYR A 628 -15.47 -10.81 -27.46
CA TYR A 628 -15.36 -9.40 -27.84
C TYR A 628 -14.25 -8.65 -27.09
N ALA A 629 -13.34 -9.39 -26.44
CA ALA A 629 -12.21 -8.82 -25.71
C ALA A 629 -11.37 -7.88 -26.58
N ASP A 630 -11.16 -6.66 -26.08
CA ASP A 630 -10.23 -5.66 -26.63
C ASP A 630 -9.10 -5.40 -25.64
N PHE A 631 -7.88 -5.69 -26.11
CA PHE A 631 -6.65 -5.64 -25.33
C PHE A 631 -5.91 -4.30 -25.45
N TYR A 632 -6.35 -3.38 -26.31
CA TYR A 632 -5.56 -2.20 -26.69
C TYR A 632 -6.28 -0.87 -26.42
N ARG A 633 -7.47 -0.94 -25.82
CA ARG A 633 -8.22 0.25 -25.41
C ARG A 633 -7.50 0.98 -24.27
N THR A 634 -7.45 2.30 -24.38
CA THR A 634 -6.66 3.17 -23.49
C THR A 634 -7.48 3.90 -22.44
N ALA A 635 -8.81 3.86 -22.56
CA ALA A 635 -9.75 4.49 -21.64
C ALA A 635 -10.69 3.44 -21.06
N TRP A 636 -11.15 3.65 -19.82
CA TRP A 636 -12.07 2.75 -19.14
C TRP A 636 -13.35 2.46 -19.94
#